data_AF-A0A396JIP2-F1
#
_entry.id   AF-A0A396JIP2-F1
#
_cell.length_a   1.000
_cell.length_b   1.000
_cell.length_c   1.000
_cell.angle_alpha   90.00
_cell.angle_beta   90.00
_cell.angle_gamma   90.00
#
_symmetry.space_group_name_H-M   'P 1'
#
loop_
_entity.id
_entity.type
_entity.pdbx_description
1 polymer ?
#
loop_
_entity_poly.entity_id
_entity_poly.type
_entity_poly.pdbx_seq_one_letter_code
_entity_poly.pdbx_strand_id
1 'polypeptide(L)'
;MEIEYWVWMCAILLASYFCLINFMWRLNEWYYNMKLKKKQYPLPPGHLGWPLIGNMLAFVKDFSSGHPDSFITNLVSKSLSFSSLNIHLHTHTHARAHTNMLFYIFYTHSLSLVFRNGRTGIYKTHLFGSPSIIICEADMCRRVLLDYETFKIGYPKSTMEVIGFKSFWSSVEKEHKGLKRLVSALTMGHNTLEMYLPRIEDIVINSMEEISSMNHPVEFLKEMKSISFDIIISIIMGSYNKNILTKIENSFSDVFAALYCMPIDLPGFAFHKGLKARKKLVKLIQPIVEERRLMIKNGEKTKDKDLLDILLEARDEDGFILRMRILLTCG
;
A
#
# COMPACT_ATOMS: atom_id res chain seq x y z
N MET A 1 45.56 32.57 11.03
CA MET A 1 45.92 31.42 11.89
C MET A 1 44.71 30.72 12.48
N GLU A 2 44.09 31.14 13.60
CA GLU A 2 43.00 30.34 14.22
C GLU A 2 41.80 30.09 13.30
N ILE A 3 41.32 31.11 12.58
CA ILE A 3 40.18 30.97 11.64
C ILE A 3 40.52 30.00 10.50
N GLU A 4 41.74 30.02 9.96
CA GLU A 4 42.17 29.06 8.93
C GLU A 4 42.18 27.62 9.46
N TYR A 5 42.65 27.42 10.70
CA TYR A 5 42.67 26.09 11.32
C TYR A 5 41.25 25.51 11.43
N TRP A 6 40.27 26.30 11.88
CA TRP A 6 38.86 25.89 11.92
C TRP A 6 38.29 25.60 10.53
N VAL A 7 38.64 26.41 9.51
CA VAL A 7 38.22 26.16 8.12
C VAL A 7 38.78 24.84 7.59
N TRP A 8 40.07 24.56 7.81
CA TRP A 8 40.69 23.29 7.41
C TRP A 8 40.11 22.09 8.16
N MET A 9 39.85 22.21 9.47
CA MET A 9 39.19 21.18 10.26
C MET A 9 37.77 20.88 9.73
N CYS A 10 36.98 21.90 9.45
CA CYS A 10 35.66 21.74 8.82
C CYS A 10 35.75 21.10 7.43
N ALA A 11 36.73 21.48 6.60
CA ALA A 11 36.94 20.87 5.29
C ALA A 11 37.31 19.38 5.38
N ILE A 12 38.18 18.99 6.32
CA ILE A 12 38.57 17.59 6.56
C ILE A 12 37.39 16.77 7.11
N LEU A 13 36.60 17.33 8.03
CA LEU A 13 35.39 16.69 8.55
C LEU A 13 34.33 16.47 7.46
N LEU A 14 34.12 17.46 6.58
CA LEU A 14 33.22 17.31 5.42
C LEU A 14 33.75 16.28 4.43
N ALA A 15 35.04 16.34 4.06
CA ALA A 15 35.65 15.40 3.13
C ALA A 15 35.60 13.95 3.64
N SER A 16 35.95 13.72 4.91
CA SER A 16 35.86 12.40 5.55
C SER A 16 34.41 11.90 5.62
N TYR A 17 33.44 12.76 5.93
CA TYR A 17 32.00 12.42 5.87
C TYR A 17 31.54 12.02 4.46
N PHE A 18 31.92 12.76 3.42
CA PHE A 18 31.63 12.39 2.02
C PHE A 18 32.31 11.08 1.61
N CYS A 19 33.56 10.84 2.02
CA CYS A 19 34.25 9.57 1.78
C CYS A 19 33.56 8.40 2.48
N LEU A 20 33.14 8.56 3.74
CA LEU A 20 32.40 7.55 4.50
C LEU A 20 31.05 7.21 3.85
N ILE A 21 30.29 8.19 3.38
CA ILE A 21 29.03 7.95 2.66
C ILE A 21 29.27 7.18 1.36
N ASN A 22 30.23 7.62 0.55
CA ASN A 22 30.55 6.93 -0.71
C ASN A 22 31.04 5.50 -0.47
N PHE A 23 31.81 5.26 0.60
CA PHE A 23 32.23 3.93 1.02
C PHE A 23 31.04 3.08 1.49
N MET A 24 30.12 3.64 2.29
CA MET A 24 28.88 2.98 2.73
C MET A 24 27.99 2.57 1.55
N TRP A 25 27.81 3.44 0.55
CA TRP A 25 27.07 3.09 -0.68
C TRP A 25 27.75 1.97 -1.47
N ARG A 26 29.07 2.04 -1.67
CA ARG A 26 29.83 0.98 -2.35
C ARG A 26 29.79 -0.35 -1.60
N LEU A 27 29.89 -0.34 -0.27
CA LEU A 27 29.74 -1.54 0.56
C LEU A 27 28.33 -2.13 0.48
N ASN A 28 27.28 -1.30 0.53
CA ASN A 28 25.90 -1.74 0.41
C ASN A 28 25.67 -2.43 -0.95
N GLU A 29 26.14 -1.80 -2.03
CA GLU A 29 26.01 -2.38 -3.36
C GLU A 29 26.84 -3.66 -3.51
N TRP A 30 28.07 -3.70 -2.99
CA TRP A 30 28.90 -4.90 -2.98
C TRP A 30 28.26 -6.05 -2.21
N TYR A 31 27.73 -5.79 -1.00
CA TYR A 31 27.06 -6.80 -0.16
C TYR A 31 25.87 -7.43 -0.88
N TYR A 32 24.96 -6.62 -1.41
CA TYR A 32 23.78 -7.14 -2.12
C TYR A 32 24.15 -7.75 -3.47
N ASN A 33 25.11 -7.17 -4.22
CA ASN A 33 25.59 -7.78 -5.45
C ASN A 33 26.19 -9.17 -5.14
N MET A 34 27.00 -9.35 -4.10
CA MET A 34 27.51 -10.67 -3.68
C MET A 34 26.40 -11.63 -3.24
N LYS A 35 25.44 -11.15 -2.45
CA LYS A 35 24.30 -11.94 -1.97
C LYS A 35 23.35 -12.41 -3.09
N LEU A 36 23.22 -11.60 -4.14
CA LEU A 36 22.31 -11.85 -5.27
C LEU A 36 23.01 -12.51 -6.49
N LYS A 37 24.33 -12.34 -6.67
CA LYS A 37 25.14 -12.94 -7.77
C LYS A 37 25.26 -14.47 -7.73
N LYS A 38 24.59 -15.17 -6.81
CA LYS A 38 24.45 -16.65 -6.85
C LYS A 38 23.58 -17.16 -8.02
N LYS A 39 23.23 -16.32 -9.00
CA LYS A 39 22.49 -16.69 -10.23
C LYS A 39 23.17 -16.16 -11.48
N GLN A 40 22.99 -16.88 -12.59
CA GLN A 40 23.77 -16.81 -13.84
C GLN A 40 23.68 -15.51 -14.66
N TYR A 41 22.91 -14.50 -14.23
CA TYR A 41 22.62 -13.30 -15.03
C TYR A 41 22.99 -12.00 -14.29
N PRO A 42 23.45 -10.96 -15.01
CA PRO A 42 23.67 -9.64 -14.42
C PRO A 42 22.35 -9.02 -13.94
N LEU A 43 22.40 -8.26 -12.84
CA LEU A 43 21.25 -7.50 -12.36
C LEU A 43 20.96 -6.29 -13.26
N PRO A 44 19.69 -5.86 -13.37
CA PRO A 44 19.33 -4.65 -14.13
C PRO A 44 20.01 -3.38 -13.57
N PRO A 45 20.11 -2.30 -14.37
CA PRO A 45 20.71 -1.03 -13.95
C PRO A 45 19.93 -0.37 -12.80
N GLY A 46 20.54 0.59 -12.10
CA GLY A 46 19.95 1.28 -10.95
C GLY A 46 20.81 1.15 -9.69
N HIS A 47 20.37 1.74 -8.57
CA HIS A 47 21.12 1.75 -7.30
C HIS A 47 20.30 1.26 -6.12
N LEU A 48 20.96 0.55 -5.21
CA LEU A 48 20.35 0.04 -3.97
C LEU A 48 20.31 1.08 -2.83
N GLY A 49 20.82 2.29 -3.06
CA GLY A 49 20.71 3.40 -2.09
C GLY A 49 21.49 3.18 -0.80
N TRP A 50 20.96 3.72 0.30
CA TRP A 50 21.58 3.63 1.62
C TRP A 50 21.55 2.21 2.20
N PRO A 51 22.52 1.82 3.05
CA PRO A 51 22.43 0.59 3.83
C PRO A 51 21.10 0.52 4.60
N LEU A 52 20.46 -0.65 4.58
CA LEU A 52 19.19 -1.01 5.27
C LEU A 52 17.93 -0.24 4.81
N ILE A 53 18.00 1.09 4.64
CA ILE A 53 16.88 1.98 4.29
C ILE A 53 16.68 2.05 2.76
N GLY A 54 17.75 1.84 1.99
CA GLY A 54 17.71 1.85 0.54
C GLY A 54 17.35 3.22 -0.01
N ASN A 55 16.32 3.24 -0.86
CA ASN A 55 15.76 4.44 -1.48
C ASN A 55 14.47 4.93 -0.80
N MET A 56 14.11 4.38 0.38
CA MET A 56 12.83 4.67 1.05
C MET A 56 12.60 6.14 1.38
N LEU A 57 13.64 6.92 1.72
CA LEU A 57 13.48 8.35 2.01
C LEU A 57 13.12 9.16 0.76
N ALA A 58 13.72 8.82 -0.39
CA ALA A 58 13.36 9.43 -1.67
C ALA A 58 11.95 9.00 -2.09
N PHE A 59 11.61 7.72 -1.94
CA PHE A 59 10.27 7.19 -2.18
C PHE A 59 9.23 7.94 -1.34
N VAL A 60 9.37 8.01 -0.02
CA VAL A 60 8.41 8.70 0.85
C VAL A 60 8.32 10.19 0.52
N LYS A 61 9.45 10.89 0.29
CA LYS A 61 9.44 12.31 -0.09
C LYS A 61 8.66 12.56 -1.38
N ASP A 62 8.97 11.82 -2.43
CA ASP A 62 8.43 12.04 -3.77
C ASP A 62 6.95 11.61 -3.82
N PHE A 63 6.56 10.57 -3.07
CA PHE A 63 5.16 10.15 -2.92
C PHE A 63 4.33 11.10 -2.05
N SER A 64 4.82 11.49 -0.87
CA SER A 64 4.09 12.40 0.03
C SER A 64 3.97 13.83 -0.51
N SER A 65 4.84 14.22 -1.45
CA SER A 65 4.70 15.49 -2.19
C SER A 65 3.79 15.38 -3.42
N GLY A 66 3.19 14.23 -3.70
CA GLY A 66 2.30 14.03 -4.86
C GLY A 66 3.00 13.88 -6.21
N HIS A 67 4.32 13.64 -6.22
CA HIS A 67 5.12 13.55 -7.45
C HIS A 67 5.92 12.23 -7.52
N PRO A 68 5.28 11.05 -7.50
CA PRO A 68 5.99 9.77 -7.48
C PRO A 68 6.73 9.45 -8.79
N ASP A 69 6.36 10.08 -9.91
CA ASP A 69 7.13 10.02 -11.15
C ASP A 69 8.51 10.67 -10.98
N SER A 70 8.65 11.62 -10.04
CA SER A 70 9.96 12.13 -9.61
C SER A 70 10.81 11.02 -9.00
N PHE A 71 10.24 10.06 -8.27
CA PHE A 71 11.00 8.93 -7.73
C PHE A 71 11.56 8.04 -8.85
N ILE A 72 10.70 7.68 -9.82
CA ILE A 72 11.10 6.85 -10.97
C ILE A 72 12.12 7.59 -11.84
N THR A 73 11.87 8.85 -12.18
CA THR A 73 12.79 9.66 -12.99
C THR A 73 14.09 9.98 -12.25
N ASN A 74 14.09 10.16 -10.92
CA ASN A 74 15.31 10.27 -10.10
C ASN A 74 16.13 8.97 -10.10
N LEU A 75 15.45 7.81 -10.04
CA LEU A 75 16.10 6.50 -10.05
C LEU A 75 16.71 6.18 -11.43
N VAL A 76 16.01 6.56 -12.49
CA VAL A 76 16.52 6.48 -13.88
C VAL A 76 17.66 7.48 -14.10
N SER A 77 17.50 8.75 -13.77
CA SER A 77 18.52 9.80 -14.03
C SER A 77 19.77 9.73 -13.13
N LYS A 78 19.67 9.13 -11.93
CA LYS A 78 20.89 8.77 -11.16
C LYS A 78 21.59 7.54 -11.69
N SER A 79 20.92 6.71 -12.50
CA SER A 79 21.59 5.67 -13.29
C SER A 79 22.14 6.20 -14.62
N LEU A 80 21.59 7.32 -15.12
CA LEU A 80 21.87 7.93 -16.42
C LEU A 80 21.93 9.46 -16.25
N SER A 81 23.13 9.97 -15.94
CA SER A 81 23.39 11.41 -15.87
C SER A 81 22.91 12.11 -17.14
N PHE A 82 21.81 12.87 -17.04
CA PHE A 82 21.40 14.10 -17.77
C PHE A 82 19.86 14.31 -17.76
N SER A 83 19.42 15.52 -17.37
CA SER A 83 18.15 16.22 -17.69
C SER A 83 16.74 15.60 -17.46
N SER A 84 16.01 16.20 -16.49
CA SER A 84 14.67 16.87 -16.53
C SER A 84 13.52 16.32 -17.44
N LEU A 85 12.20 16.34 -17.12
CA LEU A 85 11.38 16.85 -15.98
C LEU A 85 9.92 16.28 -16.04
N ASN A 86 9.23 16.05 -14.89
CA ASN A 86 7.74 15.98 -14.69
C ASN A 86 6.93 14.83 -15.41
N ILE A 87 5.66 14.41 -15.11
CA ILE A 87 4.64 14.64 -14.04
C ILE A 87 3.54 13.51 -13.97
N HIS A 88 3.00 13.23 -12.77
CA HIS A 88 1.74 12.57 -12.29
C HIS A 88 1.29 11.09 -12.53
N LEU A 89 0.63 10.58 -11.46
CA LEU A 89 0.09 9.24 -11.07
C LEU A 89 -0.91 8.53 -12.04
N HIS A 90 -1.28 7.23 -11.90
CA HIS A 90 -1.42 6.37 -10.69
C HIS A 90 -1.37 4.83 -10.99
N THR A 91 -1.18 4.03 -9.92
CA THR A 91 -1.40 2.55 -9.74
C THR A 91 -0.17 1.63 -9.66
N HIS A 92 -0.24 0.66 -8.72
CA HIS A 92 0.84 -0.28 -8.40
C HIS A 92 0.31 -1.71 -8.22
N THR A 93 1.05 -2.68 -8.73
CA THR A 93 0.88 -4.11 -8.41
C THR A 93 2.21 -4.69 -7.93
N HIS A 94 2.18 -5.74 -7.11
CA HIS A 94 3.40 -6.28 -6.51
C HIS A 94 3.48 -7.80 -6.68
N ALA A 95 4.66 -8.26 -7.09
CA ALA A 95 4.98 -9.67 -7.24
C ALA A 95 6.28 -10.03 -6.48
N ARG A 96 6.52 -11.32 -6.28
CA ARG A 96 7.65 -11.88 -5.53
C ARG A 96 8.03 -13.21 -6.14
N ALA A 97 9.22 -13.27 -6.72
CA ALA A 97 9.77 -14.53 -7.20
C ALA A 97 10.28 -15.38 -6.02
N HIS A 98 10.53 -16.67 -6.28
CA HIS A 98 11.13 -17.64 -5.35
C HIS A 98 12.51 -17.24 -4.75
N THR A 99 13.08 -16.08 -5.12
CA THR A 99 14.41 -15.58 -4.73
C THR A 99 14.43 -14.55 -3.61
N ASN A 100 13.31 -14.33 -2.89
CA ASN A 100 13.16 -13.25 -1.89
C ASN A 100 13.32 -11.82 -2.46
N MET A 101 13.13 -11.63 -3.76
CA MET A 101 13.15 -10.33 -4.42
C MET A 101 11.72 -9.85 -4.68
N LEU A 102 11.41 -8.60 -4.29
CA LEU A 102 10.11 -7.99 -4.53
C LEU A 102 10.12 -7.25 -5.88
N PHE A 103 9.16 -7.57 -6.74
CA PHE A 103 8.91 -6.92 -8.01
C PHE A 103 7.80 -5.89 -7.81
N TYR A 104 8.13 -4.62 -8.02
CA TYR A 104 7.17 -3.53 -7.99
C TYR A 104 6.82 -3.17 -9.44
N ILE A 105 5.57 -3.44 -9.80
CA ILE A 105 5.03 -3.13 -11.12
C ILE A 105 4.36 -1.77 -11.01
N PHE A 106 4.94 -0.79 -11.70
CA PHE A 106 4.41 0.57 -11.78
C PHE A 106 3.70 0.72 -13.11
N TYR A 107 2.37 0.71 -13.09
CA TYR A 107 1.59 1.05 -14.27
C TYR A 107 1.40 2.57 -14.27
N THR A 108 2.02 3.25 -15.21
CA THR A 108 1.88 4.70 -15.40
C THR A 108 1.63 4.96 -16.88
N HIS A 109 0.77 5.93 -17.19
CA HIS A 109 0.61 6.42 -18.56
C HIS A 109 1.85 7.19 -19.05
N SER A 110 2.83 7.45 -18.16
CA SER A 110 4.15 8.06 -18.46
C SER A 110 5.14 7.10 -19.14
N LEU A 111 4.65 6.05 -19.83
CA LEU A 111 5.44 5.14 -20.65
C LEU A 111 6.40 5.88 -21.60
N SER A 112 6.02 7.06 -22.09
CA SER A 112 6.83 7.92 -22.95
C SER A 112 8.11 8.46 -22.31
N LEU A 113 8.14 8.70 -20.99
CA LEU A 113 9.28 9.29 -20.28
C LEU A 113 10.33 8.25 -19.91
N VAL A 114 9.91 7.07 -19.46
CA VAL A 114 10.84 5.96 -19.19
C VAL A 114 11.48 5.46 -20.50
N PHE A 115 10.72 5.40 -21.59
CA PHE A 115 11.27 5.10 -22.92
C PHE A 115 12.31 6.12 -23.40
N ARG A 116 12.10 7.42 -23.09
CA ARG A 116 12.96 8.50 -23.59
C ARG A 116 14.34 8.55 -22.91
N ASN A 117 14.40 8.23 -21.61
CA ASN A 117 15.64 8.35 -20.83
C ASN A 117 16.22 7.01 -20.35
N GLY A 118 15.56 5.86 -20.54
CA GLY A 118 15.96 4.60 -19.91
C GLY A 118 15.89 3.38 -20.84
N ARG A 119 17.05 2.99 -21.41
CA ARG A 119 17.20 1.97 -22.48
C ARG A 119 16.64 0.56 -22.23
N THR A 120 16.18 0.23 -21.02
CA THR A 120 15.80 -1.16 -20.65
C THR A 120 14.47 -1.32 -19.93
N GLY A 121 13.83 -0.25 -19.45
CA GLY A 121 12.53 -0.33 -18.75
C GLY A 121 12.50 -1.15 -17.45
N ILE A 122 13.64 -1.64 -16.96
CA ILE A 122 13.78 -2.51 -15.79
C ILE A 122 14.92 -2.01 -14.90
N TYR A 123 14.69 -1.80 -13.60
CA TYR A 123 15.66 -1.19 -12.70
C TYR A 123 15.78 -1.91 -11.34
N LYS A 124 17.00 -2.04 -10.81
CA LYS A 124 17.23 -2.49 -9.42
C LYS A 124 17.10 -1.32 -8.43
N THR A 125 16.46 -1.60 -7.30
CA THR A 125 16.28 -0.66 -6.18
C THR A 125 16.31 -1.39 -4.85
N HIS A 126 16.29 -0.66 -3.74
CA HIS A 126 16.01 -1.23 -2.42
C HIS A 126 14.89 -0.41 -1.78
N LEU A 127 13.78 -1.09 -1.49
CA LEU A 127 12.55 -0.51 -0.97
C LEU A 127 11.94 -1.46 0.04
N PHE A 128 11.26 -0.91 1.04
CA PHE A 128 10.57 -1.66 2.10
C PHE A 128 11.46 -2.70 2.80
N GLY A 129 12.76 -2.40 2.94
CA GLY A 129 13.74 -3.27 3.59
C GLY A 129 14.27 -4.41 2.69
N SER A 130 13.84 -4.45 1.42
CA SER A 130 14.10 -5.57 0.51
C SER A 130 14.74 -5.12 -0.81
N PRO A 131 15.73 -5.88 -1.35
CA PRO A 131 16.19 -5.67 -2.71
C PRO A 131 15.03 -5.95 -3.67
N SER A 132 14.80 -5.02 -4.58
CA SER A 132 13.58 -4.97 -5.37
C SER A 132 13.88 -4.63 -6.84
N ILE A 133 13.02 -5.08 -7.75
CA ILE A 133 13.09 -4.73 -9.17
C ILE A 133 11.84 -3.94 -9.53
N ILE A 134 12.04 -2.79 -10.18
CA ILE A 134 11.01 -1.96 -10.79
C ILE A 134 10.91 -2.37 -12.25
N ILE A 135 9.70 -2.65 -12.73
CA ILE A 135 9.41 -2.89 -14.14
C ILE A 135 8.44 -1.81 -14.61
N CYS A 136 8.81 -1.15 -15.71
CA CYS A 136 8.02 -0.14 -16.42
C CYS A 136 7.74 -0.54 -17.88
N GLU A 137 8.41 -1.57 -18.40
CA GLU A 137 8.17 -2.10 -19.75
C GLU A 137 6.86 -2.92 -19.78
N ALA A 138 5.91 -2.54 -20.63
CA ALA A 138 4.57 -3.12 -20.67
C ALA A 138 4.55 -4.64 -20.92
N ASP A 139 5.37 -5.17 -21.83
CA ASP A 139 5.41 -6.61 -22.10
C ASP A 139 5.98 -7.43 -20.94
N MET A 140 6.99 -6.91 -20.23
CA MET A 140 7.53 -7.55 -19.03
C MET A 140 6.56 -7.42 -17.84
N CYS A 141 5.89 -6.28 -17.67
CA CYS A 141 4.77 -6.15 -16.72
C CYS A 141 3.69 -7.21 -17.01
N ARG A 142 3.28 -7.37 -18.27
CA ARG A 142 2.29 -8.37 -18.69
C ARG A 142 2.76 -9.80 -18.41
N ARG A 143 4.01 -10.14 -18.69
CA ARG A 143 4.58 -11.46 -18.37
C ARG A 143 4.54 -11.74 -16.87
N VAL A 144 5.00 -10.82 -16.03
CA VAL A 144 5.02 -10.99 -14.56
C VAL A 144 3.60 -11.02 -13.96
N LEU A 145 2.63 -10.32 -14.55
CA LEU A 145 1.22 -10.35 -14.11
C LEU A 145 0.46 -11.61 -14.51
N LEU A 146 0.89 -12.32 -15.56
CA LEU A 146 0.24 -13.55 -16.04
C LEU A 146 0.92 -14.83 -15.51
N ASP A 147 2.21 -14.77 -15.18
CA ASP A 147 2.98 -15.90 -14.63
C ASP A 147 2.83 -16.00 -13.10
N TYR A 148 1.69 -16.54 -12.67
CA TYR A 148 1.37 -16.80 -11.27
C TYR A 148 2.14 -17.98 -10.64
N GLU A 149 2.86 -18.78 -11.44
CA GLU A 149 3.64 -19.92 -10.94
C GLU A 149 5.04 -19.46 -10.48
N THR A 150 5.71 -18.64 -11.29
CA THR A 150 7.03 -18.09 -10.97
C THR A 150 6.92 -16.89 -10.02
N PHE A 151 5.87 -16.07 -10.17
CA PHE A 151 5.69 -14.81 -9.42
C PHE A 151 4.44 -14.84 -8.53
N LYS A 152 4.66 -14.93 -7.22
CA LYS A 152 3.59 -14.83 -6.21
C LYS A 152 3.27 -13.37 -5.90
N ILE A 153 2.06 -13.04 -5.44
CA ILE A 153 1.76 -11.67 -4.97
C ILE A 153 2.60 -11.37 -3.72
N GLY A 154 3.23 -10.19 -3.65
CA GLY A 154 4.20 -9.86 -2.60
C GLY A 154 4.08 -8.45 -2.04
N TYR A 155 3.51 -8.29 -0.84
CA TYR A 155 3.39 -6.99 -0.19
C TYR A 155 4.62 -6.63 0.68
N PRO A 156 4.88 -5.33 0.94
CA PRO A 156 5.82 -4.88 1.97
C PRO A 156 5.54 -5.53 3.34
N LYS A 157 6.59 -5.79 4.14
CA LYS A 157 6.43 -6.33 5.50
C LYS A 157 5.51 -5.45 6.36
N SER A 158 5.62 -4.13 6.23
CA SER A 158 4.77 -3.16 6.93
C SER A 158 3.30 -3.34 6.61
N THR A 159 2.96 -3.34 5.32
CA THR A 159 1.62 -3.69 4.81
C THR A 159 1.16 -5.05 5.35
N MET A 160 2.05 -6.05 5.35
CA MET A 160 1.70 -7.41 5.76
C MET A 160 1.33 -7.53 7.23
N GLU A 161 2.00 -6.79 8.11
CA GLU A 161 1.76 -6.85 9.55
C GLU A 161 0.63 -5.91 9.99
N VAL A 162 0.46 -4.76 9.33
CA VAL A 162 -0.63 -3.80 9.61
C VAL A 162 -1.99 -4.33 9.15
N ILE A 163 -2.11 -4.88 7.93
CA ILE A 163 -3.38 -5.50 7.49
C ILE A 163 -3.58 -6.84 8.19
N GLY A 164 -2.51 -7.48 8.65
CA GLY A 164 -2.55 -8.88 9.09
C GLY A 164 -2.63 -9.84 7.91
N PHE A 165 -2.08 -9.47 6.76
CA PHE A 165 -2.07 -10.27 5.54
C PHE A 165 -1.52 -11.69 5.70
N LYS A 166 -0.81 -12.01 6.78
CA LYS A 166 -0.51 -13.41 7.13
C LYS A 166 -1.78 -14.24 7.28
N SER A 167 -2.82 -13.80 7.99
CA SER A 167 -4.09 -14.54 8.11
C SER A 167 -4.98 -14.43 6.87
N PHE A 168 -4.91 -13.32 6.13
CA PHE A 168 -5.63 -13.18 4.85
C PHE A 168 -5.05 -14.11 3.77
N TRP A 169 -3.73 -14.10 3.54
CA TRP A 169 -3.10 -14.85 2.44
C TRP A 169 -2.63 -16.26 2.81
N SER A 170 -2.39 -16.61 4.09
CA SER A 170 -2.15 -18.02 4.45
C SER A 170 -3.40 -18.87 4.20
N SER A 171 -4.58 -18.24 4.29
CA SER A 171 -5.80 -18.77 3.72
C SER A 171 -5.68 -18.78 2.19
N VAL A 172 -5.59 -17.64 1.49
CA VAL A 172 -5.65 -17.61 -0.01
C VAL A 172 -4.68 -18.56 -0.76
N GLU A 173 -3.52 -18.96 -0.22
CA GLU A 173 -2.63 -19.95 -0.87
C GLU A 173 -3.15 -21.41 -0.80
N LYS A 174 -4.14 -21.71 0.07
CA LYS A 174 -4.76 -23.06 0.23
C LYS A 174 -6.29 -23.06 0.19
N GLU A 175 -6.89 -21.98 0.69
CA GLU A 175 -8.32 -21.74 0.88
C GLU A 175 -8.84 -20.74 -0.17
N HIS A 176 -9.61 -21.27 -1.10
CA HIS A 176 -10.65 -20.59 -1.88
C HIS A 176 -10.24 -19.54 -2.94
N LYS A 177 -10.21 -20.03 -4.20
CA LYS A 177 -10.78 -19.26 -5.34
C LYS A 177 -12.17 -18.70 -4.97
N GLY A 178 -12.95 -19.42 -4.15
CA GLY A 178 -14.24 -19.03 -3.58
C GLY A 178 -14.24 -17.67 -2.86
N LEU A 179 -13.37 -17.39 -1.89
CA LEU A 179 -13.38 -16.10 -1.16
C LEU A 179 -13.09 -14.92 -2.10
N LYS A 180 -12.11 -15.08 -3.02
CA LYS A 180 -11.82 -14.04 -4.02
C LYS A 180 -13.01 -13.84 -4.97
N ARG A 181 -13.62 -14.93 -5.47
CA ARG A 181 -14.85 -14.88 -6.28
C ARG A 181 -16.00 -14.22 -5.54
N LEU A 182 -16.19 -14.55 -4.26
CA LEU A 182 -17.26 -14.04 -3.42
C LEU A 182 -17.09 -12.53 -3.20
N VAL A 183 -15.93 -12.07 -2.74
CA VAL A 183 -15.66 -10.63 -2.58
C VAL A 183 -15.79 -9.89 -3.92
N SER A 184 -15.30 -10.45 -5.03
CA SER A 184 -15.49 -9.84 -6.37
C SER A 184 -16.95 -9.82 -6.82
N ALA A 185 -17.73 -10.88 -6.60
CA ALA A 185 -19.15 -10.92 -6.93
C ALA A 185 -19.96 -9.92 -6.10
N LEU A 186 -19.62 -9.76 -4.83
CA LEU A 186 -20.30 -8.86 -3.90
C LEU A 186 -19.86 -7.39 -4.00
N THR A 187 -18.82 -7.08 -4.76
CA THR A 187 -18.35 -5.69 -5.00
C THR A 187 -18.44 -5.25 -6.46
N MET A 188 -18.49 -6.19 -7.40
CA MET A 188 -18.48 -5.93 -8.85
C MET A 188 -19.58 -6.69 -9.61
N GLY A 189 -20.46 -7.42 -8.92
CA GLY A 189 -21.63 -8.06 -9.53
C GLY A 189 -22.73 -7.04 -9.84
N HIS A 190 -23.30 -7.10 -11.04
CA HIS A 190 -24.33 -6.15 -11.50
C HIS A 190 -25.51 -6.02 -10.53
N ASN A 191 -26.10 -7.14 -10.10
CA ASN A 191 -27.23 -7.15 -9.15
C ASN A 191 -26.86 -6.53 -7.79
N THR A 192 -25.58 -6.54 -7.40
CA THR A 192 -25.12 -6.02 -6.10
C THR A 192 -24.82 -4.53 -6.18
N LEU A 193 -24.33 -4.04 -7.31
CA LEU A 193 -24.20 -2.61 -7.59
C LEU A 193 -25.56 -1.91 -7.59
N GLU A 194 -26.60 -2.55 -8.14
CA GLU A 194 -27.98 -2.05 -8.14
C GLU A 194 -28.53 -1.87 -6.71
N MET A 195 -28.23 -2.78 -5.78
CA MET A 195 -28.64 -2.64 -4.37
C MET A 195 -27.95 -1.48 -3.65
N TYR A 196 -26.72 -1.12 -4.05
CA TYR A 196 -25.96 -0.05 -3.40
C TYR A 196 -26.23 1.33 -3.99
N LEU A 197 -26.70 1.41 -5.24
CA LEU A 197 -26.84 2.69 -5.96
C LEU A 197 -27.69 3.73 -5.21
N PRO A 198 -28.91 3.43 -4.68
CA PRO A 198 -29.70 4.44 -3.97
C PRO A 198 -28.98 4.97 -2.72
N ARG A 199 -28.28 4.09 -1.98
CA ARG A 199 -27.52 4.47 -0.78
C ARG A 199 -26.30 5.33 -1.12
N ILE A 200 -25.66 5.09 -2.27
CA ILE A 200 -24.55 5.91 -2.77
C ILE A 200 -25.08 7.30 -3.16
N GLU A 201 -26.20 7.35 -3.90
CA GLU A 201 -26.85 8.60 -4.31
C GLU A 201 -27.26 9.43 -3.09
N ASP A 202 -27.95 8.83 -2.11
CA ASP A 202 -28.32 9.48 -0.85
C ASP A 202 -27.09 10.10 -0.15
N ILE A 203 -26.00 9.34 0.02
CA ILE A 203 -24.79 9.85 0.69
C ILE A 203 -24.16 11.00 -0.10
N VAL A 204 -24.01 10.85 -1.42
CA VAL A 204 -23.40 11.89 -2.27
C VAL A 204 -24.24 13.16 -2.29
N ILE A 205 -25.57 13.05 -2.44
CA ILE A 205 -26.48 14.21 -2.47
C ILE A 205 -26.42 14.94 -1.13
N ASN A 206 -26.65 14.24 -0.01
CA ASN A 206 -26.64 14.87 1.33
C ASN A 206 -25.28 15.53 1.64
N SER A 207 -24.15 14.89 1.30
CA SER A 207 -22.83 15.49 1.53
C SER A 207 -22.54 16.68 0.61
N MET A 208 -23.00 16.67 -0.65
CA MET A 208 -22.84 17.81 -1.56
C MET A 208 -23.73 18.98 -1.17
N GLU A 209 -24.93 18.72 -0.65
CA GLU A 209 -25.79 19.74 -0.03
C GLU A 209 -25.14 20.33 1.23
N GLU A 210 -24.62 19.48 2.15
CA GLU A 210 -23.89 19.92 3.35
C GLU A 210 -22.71 20.83 2.96
N ILE A 211 -21.88 20.42 2.00
CA ILE A 211 -20.74 21.21 1.49
C ILE A 211 -21.19 22.52 0.82
N SER A 212 -22.23 22.48 -0.02
CA SER A 212 -22.69 23.69 -0.74
C SER A 212 -23.33 24.73 0.17
N SER A 213 -23.83 24.32 1.34
CA SER A 213 -24.35 25.21 2.38
C SER A 213 -23.26 25.94 3.19
N MET A 214 -21.98 25.53 3.07
CA MET A 214 -20.88 26.12 3.84
C MET A 214 -20.45 27.47 3.26
N ASN A 215 -20.62 28.54 4.05
CA ASN A 215 -20.22 29.91 3.68
C ASN A 215 -18.70 30.17 3.79
N HIS A 216 -17.85 29.14 3.62
CA HIS A 216 -16.39 29.25 3.69
C HIS A 216 -15.70 28.30 2.69
N PRO A 217 -14.45 28.58 2.26
CA PRO A 217 -13.68 27.64 1.47
C PRO A 217 -13.55 26.27 2.16
N VAL A 218 -13.63 25.20 1.40
CA VAL A 218 -13.47 23.81 1.86
C VAL A 218 -12.26 23.15 1.19
N GLU A 219 -11.59 22.24 1.89
CA GLU A 219 -10.51 21.45 1.31
C GLU A 219 -11.09 20.28 0.51
N PHE A 220 -11.35 20.49 -0.77
CA PHE A 220 -12.07 19.52 -1.63
C PHE A 220 -11.53 18.07 -1.52
N LEU A 221 -10.21 17.88 -1.50
CA LEU A 221 -9.60 16.55 -1.37
C LEU A 221 -9.92 15.86 -0.02
N LYS A 222 -10.08 16.63 1.06
CA LYS A 222 -10.47 16.13 2.37
C LYS A 222 -11.93 15.71 2.36
N GLU A 223 -12.82 16.56 1.87
CA GLU A 223 -14.25 16.27 1.82
C GLU A 223 -14.55 15.08 0.91
N MET A 224 -13.95 14.99 -0.29
CA MET A 224 -14.13 13.84 -1.18
C MET A 224 -13.62 12.51 -0.57
N LYS A 225 -12.60 12.55 0.31
CA LYS A 225 -12.15 11.38 1.07
C LYS A 225 -13.15 10.96 2.13
N SER A 226 -13.76 11.92 2.85
CA SER A 226 -14.82 11.64 3.83
C SER A 226 -16.02 10.97 3.14
N ILE A 227 -16.52 11.55 2.04
CA ILE A 227 -17.65 10.98 1.27
C ILE A 227 -17.32 9.57 0.77
N SER A 228 -16.12 9.36 0.22
CA SER A 228 -15.66 8.03 -0.23
C SER A 228 -15.60 7.02 0.91
N PHE A 229 -15.20 7.45 2.11
CA PHE A 229 -15.13 6.61 3.30
C PHE A 229 -16.53 6.22 3.80
N ASP A 230 -17.45 7.18 3.87
CA ASP A 230 -18.85 6.94 4.27
C ASP A 230 -19.56 5.99 3.30
N ILE A 231 -19.37 6.16 1.98
CA ILE A 231 -19.83 5.21 0.97
C ILE A 231 -19.30 3.80 1.27
N ILE A 232 -17.97 3.66 1.43
CA ILE A 232 -17.35 2.35 1.65
C ILE A 232 -17.86 1.68 2.93
N ILE A 233 -17.94 2.38 4.07
CA ILE A 233 -18.45 1.78 5.30
C ILE A 233 -19.95 1.47 5.22
N SER A 234 -20.76 2.32 4.58
CA SER A 234 -22.20 2.09 4.42
C SER A 234 -22.53 0.87 3.54
N ILE A 235 -21.65 0.55 2.58
CA ILE A 235 -21.69 -0.68 1.77
C ILE A 235 -21.22 -1.89 2.59
N ILE A 236 -20.11 -1.73 3.34
CA ILE A 236 -19.52 -2.86 4.07
C ILE A 236 -20.41 -3.32 5.22
N MET A 237 -20.97 -2.39 6.01
CA MET A 237 -21.57 -2.71 7.31
C MET A 237 -23.03 -2.26 7.45
N GLY A 238 -23.53 -1.38 6.56
CA GLY A 238 -24.82 -0.71 6.69
C GLY A 238 -24.73 0.66 7.39
N SER A 239 -25.89 1.20 7.78
CA SER A 239 -25.98 2.51 8.47
C SER A 239 -25.60 2.41 9.95
N TYR A 240 -24.69 3.28 10.41
CA TYR A 240 -24.31 3.41 11.83
C TYR A 240 -24.28 4.86 12.28
N ASN A 241 -24.25 5.04 13.60
CA ASN A 241 -24.03 6.31 14.27
C ASN A 241 -22.75 7.02 13.77
N LYS A 242 -22.88 8.28 13.30
CA LYS A 242 -21.79 9.16 12.82
C LYS A 242 -20.63 9.28 13.84
N ASN A 243 -20.89 9.14 15.15
CA ASN A 243 -19.88 9.12 16.21
C ASN A 243 -19.03 7.83 16.28
N ILE A 244 -19.50 6.74 15.69
CA ILE A 244 -18.72 5.49 15.52
C ILE A 244 -17.94 5.58 14.21
N LEU A 245 -18.59 5.99 13.12
CA LEU A 245 -17.97 6.16 11.80
C LEU A 245 -16.72 7.06 11.86
N THR A 246 -16.83 8.25 12.43
CA THR A 246 -15.70 9.18 12.64
C THR A 246 -14.56 8.57 13.48
N LYS A 247 -14.86 7.71 14.48
CA LYS A 247 -13.81 7.01 15.26
C LYS A 247 -13.12 5.92 14.45
N ILE A 248 -13.84 5.26 13.55
CA ILE A 248 -13.32 4.26 12.62
C ILE A 248 -12.46 4.97 11.56
N GLU A 249 -12.94 6.03 10.92
CA GLU A 249 -12.22 6.86 9.93
C GLU A 249 -10.87 7.36 10.45
N ASN A 250 -10.87 8.04 11.60
CA ASN A 250 -9.65 8.54 12.25
C ASN A 250 -8.63 7.41 12.51
N SER A 251 -9.11 6.20 12.82
CA SER A 251 -8.24 5.04 13.05
C SER A 251 -7.78 4.38 11.75
N PHE A 252 -8.52 4.52 10.64
CA PHE A 252 -8.07 4.11 9.32
C PHE A 252 -6.94 5.00 8.79
N SER A 253 -6.96 6.31 9.05
CA SER A 253 -5.88 7.23 8.62
C SER A 253 -4.49 6.77 9.11
N ASP A 254 -4.37 6.45 10.41
CA ASP A 254 -3.14 5.89 11.01
C ASP A 254 -2.76 4.52 10.39
N VAL A 255 -3.75 3.67 10.05
CA VAL A 255 -3.53 2.37 9.41
C VAL A 255 -3.02 2.53 7.98
N PHE A 256 -3.64 3.41 7.17
CA PHE A 256 -3.21 3.70 5.79
C PHE A 256 -1.79 4.27 5.76
N ALA A 257 -1.45 5.21 6.65
CA ALA A 257 -0.09 5.74 6.78
C ALA A 257 0.95 4.65 7.12
N ALA A 258 0.55 3.60 7.85
CA ALA A 258 1.42 2.50 8.22
C ALA A 258 1.58 1.42 7.12
N LEU A 259 0.73 1.38 6.09
CA LEU A 259 0.85 0.39 5.01
C LEU A 259 2.15 0.55 4.23
N TYR A 260 2.54 1.79 3.92
CA TYR A 260 3.66 2.11 3.03
C TYR A 260 4.85 2.77 3.77
N CYS A 261 5.05 2.40 5.03
CA CYS A 261 6.16 2.89 5.85
C CYS A 261 7.26 1.83 6.06
N MET A 262 8.34 2.22 6.74
CA MET A 262 9.33 1.26 7.27
C MET A 262 8.76 0.48 8.46
N PRO A 263 8.91 -0.86 8.52
CA PRO A 263 8.39 -1.71 9.59
C PRO A 263 9.25 -1.60 10.87
N ILE A 264 9.27 -0.42 11.48
CA ILE A 264 10.01 -0.07 12.70
C ILE A 264 8.98 0.15 13.82
N ASP A 265 8.84 -0.84 14.71
CA ASP A 265 7.89 -0.80 15.81
C ASP A 265 8.48 -0.07 17.02
N LEU A 266 8.62 1.25 16.89
CA LEU A 266 9.07 2.14 17.96
C LEU A 266 8.08 3.30 18.17
N PRO A 267 7.88 3.77 19.42
CA PRO A 267 7.04 4.93 19.69
C PRO A 267 7.42 6.15 18.83
N GLY A 268 6.41 6.82 18.28
CA GLY A 268 6.57 7.96 17.36
C GLY A 268 6.53 7.59 15.87
N PHE A 269 6.93 6.37 15.48
CA PHE A 269 6.92 5.94 14.08
C PHE A 269 5.50 5.60 13.59
N ALA A 270 5.26 5.83 12.29
CA ALA A 270 3.97 5.55 11.64
C ALA A 270 3.54 4.08 11.78
N PHE A 271 4.49 3.13 11.68
CA PHE A 271 4.23 1.71 11.83
C PHE A 271 3.61 1.35 13.20
N HIS A 272 4.23 1.84 14.29
CA HIS A 272 3.74 1.65 15.65
C HIS A 272 2.35 2.26 15.85
N LYS A 273 2.11 3.48 15.31
CA LYS A 273 0.79 4.13 15.34
C LYS A 273 -0.26 3.28 14.62
N GLY A 274 0.02 2.81 13.40
CA GLY A 274 -0.89 1.96 12.63
C GLY A 274 -1.19 0.62 13.29
N LEU A 275 -0.22 -0.04 13.92
CA LEU A 275 -0.47 -1.25 14.71
C LEU A 275 -1.39 -0.99 15.91
N LYS A 276 -1.23 0.15 16.59
CA LYS A 276 -2.12 0.58 17.68
C LYS A 276 -3.52 0.93 17.17
N ALA A 277 -3.61 1.63 16.04
CA ALA A 277 -4.86 2.00 15.40
C ALA A 277 -5.64 0.78 14.87
N ARG A 278 -4.94 -0.22 14.31
CA ARG A 278 -5.51 -1.54 13.96
C ARG A 278 -6.15 -2.21 15.17
N LYS A 279 -5.45 -2.27 16.31
CA LYS A 279 -5.99 -2.83 17.57
C LYS A 279 -7.21 -2.05 18.08
N LYS A 280 -7.30 -0.73 17.81
CA LYS A 280 -8.47 0.10 18.11
C LYS A 280 -9.63 -0.17 17.16
N LEU A 281 -9.38 -0.32 15.85
CA LEU A 281 -10.39 -0.70 14.85
C LEU A 281 -11.06 -2.04 15.17
N VAL A 282 -10.27 -3.06 15.50
CA VAL A 282 -10.81 -4.39 15.89
C VAL A 282 -11.77 -4.25 17.08
N LYS A 283 -11.43 -3.47 18.10
CA LYS A 283 -12.30 -3.21 19.25
C LYS A 283 -13.58 -2.43 18.93
N LEU A 284 -13.60 -1.62 17.87
CA LEU A 284 -14.78 -0.87 17.43
C LEU A 284 -15.71 -1.72 16.55
N ILE A 285 -15.14 -2.59 15.71
CA ILE A 285 -15.88 -3.41 14.74
C ILE A 285 -16.36 -4.73 15.38
N GLN A 286 -15.63 -5.28 16.36
CA GLN A 286 -15.99 -6.55 16.99
C GLN A 286 -17.41 -6.60 17.57
N PRO A 287 -17.89 -5.60 18.36
CA PRO A 287 -19.25 -5.62 18.91
C PRO A 287 -20.32 -5.65 17.80
N ILE A 288 -20.10 -4.91 16.72
CA ILE A 288 -21.02 -4.84 15.57
C ILE A 288 -21.14 -6.22 14.90
N VAL A 289 -20.02 -6.93 14.72
CA VAL A 289 -20.02 -8.27 14.13
C VAL A 289 -20.62 -9.32 15.08
N GLU A 290 -20.46 -9.15 16.40
CA GLU A 290 -21.08 -10.02 17.41
C GLU A 290 -22.60 -9.84 17.47
N GLU A 291 -23.08 -8.59 17.44
CA GLU A 291 -24.50 -8.24 17.34
C GLU A 291 -25.14 -8.86 16.09
N ARG A 292 -24.52 -8.68 14.92
CA ARG A 292 -24.98 -9.27 13.64
C ARG A 292 -25.10 -10.80 13.70
N ARG A 293 -24.15 -11.48 14.33
CA ARG A 293 -24.18 -12.94 14.52
C ARG A 293 -25.29 -13.40 15.44
N LEU A 294 -25.65 -12.60 16.45
CA LEU A 294 -26.77 -12.90 17.34
C LEU A 294 -28.10 -12.76 16.59
N MET A 295 -28.29 -11.69 15.81
CA MET A 295 -29.47 -11.49 14.96
C MET A 295 -29.69 -12.69 14.02
N ILE A 296 -28.65 -13.08 13.26
CA ILE A 296 -28.69 -14.25 12.36
C ILE A 296 -29.06 -15.54 13.12
N LYS A 297 -28.52 -15.75 14.33
CA LYS A 297 -28.81 -16.92 15.15
C LYS A 297 -30.25 -16.93 15.68
N ASN A 298 -30.82 -15.77 15.96
CA ASN A 298 -32.21 -15.60 16.41
C ASN A 298 -33.22 -15.72 15.26
N GLY A 299 -32.76 -15.78 14.00
CA GLY A 299 -33.62 -15.77 12.81
C GLY A 299 -34.13 -14.37 12.43
N GLU A 300 -33.57 -13.32 13.04
CA GLU A 300 -33.85 -11.93 12.69
C GLU A 300 -33.23 -11.62 11.33
N LYS A 301 -34.03 -11.05 10.42
CA LYS A 301 -33.57 -10.64 9.09
C LYS A 301 -33.37 -9.14 9.04
N THR A 302 -32.19 -8.70 8.64
CA THR A 302 -31.96 -7.31 8.23
C THR A 302 -32.82 -7.01 7.00
N LYS A 303 -33.45 -5.82 6.96
CA LYS A 303 -34.28 -5.39 5.81
C LYS A 303 -33.45 -5.26 4.54
N ASP A 304 -32.28 -4.65 4.68
CA ASP A 304 -31.30 -4.50 3.61
C ASP A 304 -30.07 -5.33 3.98
N LYS A 305 -29.68 -6.29 3.14
CA LYS A 305 -28.43 -7.04 3.33
C LYS A 305 -27.25 -6.22 2.86
N ASP A 306 -26.31 -5.96 3.77
CA ASP A 306 -25.01 -5.37 3.45
C ASP A 306 -23.93 -6.45 3.23
N LEU A 307 -22.72 -6.02 2.87
CA LEU A 307 -21.61 -6.94 2.62
C LEU A 307 -21.24 -7.77 3.86
N LEU A 308 -21.37 -7.21 5.07
CA LEU A 308 -21.09 -7.91 6.33
C LEU A 308 -22.11 -9.04 6.56
N ASP A 309 -23.39 -8.77 6.36
CA ASP A 309 -24.45 -9.80 6.42
C ASP A 309 -24.14 -10.95 5.45
N ILE A 310 -23.81 -10.62 4.20
CA ILE A 310 -23.53 -11.64 3.18
C ILE A 310 -22.23 -12.40 3.49
N LEU A 311 -21.18 -11.73 3.99
CA LEU A 311 -19.93 -12.39 4.43
C LEU A 311 -20.13 -13.30 5.65
N LEU A 312 -21.08 -13.01 6.53
CA LEU A 312 -21.41 -13.82 7.71
C LEU A 312 -22.30 -15.03 7.36
N GLU A 313 -23.17 -14.90 6.37
CA GLU A 313 -23.97 -16.01 5.82
C GLU A 313 -23.19 -16.90 4.85
N ALA A 314 -22.14 -16.37 4.21
CA ALA A 314 -21.38 -17.06 3.18
C ALA A 314 -20.77 -18.37 3.70
N ARG A 315 -21.11 -19.46 3.00
CA ARG A 315 -20.49 -20.77 3.16
C ARG A 315 -19.58 -21.04 1.97
N ASP A 316 -18.48 -21.71 2.24
CA ASP A 316 -17.60 -22.24 1.21
C ASP A 316 -18.21 -23.49 0.52
N GLU A 317 -17.58 -23.94 -0.57
CA GLU A 317 -17.91 -25.16 -1.32
C GLU A 317 -17.96 -26.41 -0.40
N ASP A 318 -17.15 -26.48 0.68
CA ASP A 318 -17.20 -27.54 1.70
C ASP A 318 -18.23 -27.30 2.83
N GLY A 319 -19.10 -26.29 2.71
CA GLY A 319 -20.18 -25.98 3.67
C GLY A 319 -19.74 -25.25 4.95
N PHE A 320 -18.44 -25.00 5.13
CA PHE A 320 -17.90 -24.20 6.23
C PHE A 320 -18.29 -22.73 6.08
N ILE A 321 -18.82 -22.13 7.15
CA ILE A 321 -19.02 -20.66 7.22
C ILE A 321 -17.65 -19.99 7.05
N LEU A 322 -17.56 -19.04 6.12
CA LEU A 322 -16.38 -18.19 5.93
C LEU A 322 -16.14 -17.40 7.21
N ARG A 323 -15.30 -17.94 8.10
CA ARG A 323 -14.99 -17.27 9.35
C ARG A 323 -14.35 -15.93 9.00
N MET A 324 -14.98 -14.84 9.43
CA MET A 324 -14.46 -13.46 9.41
C MET A 324 -13.20 -13.25 10.30
N ARG A 325 -12.47 -14.34 10.55
CA ARG A 325 -11.15 -14.48 11.18
C ARG A 325 -10.10 -13.58 10.53
N ILE A 326 -10.30 -13.28 9.25
CA ILE A 326 -9.46 -12.47 8.37
C ILE A 326 -9.43 -10.99 8.79
N LEU A 327 -10.53 -10.42 9.29
CA LEU A 327 -10.60 -9.00 9.68
C LEU A 327 -10.43 -8.75 11.19
N LEU A 328 -10.87 -9.69 12.05
CA LEU A 328 -10.98 -9.43 13.49
C LEU A 328 -10.06 -10.26 14.42
N THR A 329 -9.35 -11.28 13.92
CA THR A 329 -8.53 -12.13 14.81
C THR A 329 -7.09 -12.35 14.30
N CYS A 330 -6.25 -11.36 14.57
CA CYS A 330 -4.84 -11.56 14.94
C CYS A 330 -4.53 -10.55 16.06
N GLY A 331 -4.83 -10.95 17.30
CA GLY A 331 -4.37 -10.27 18.51
C GLY A 331 -2.89 -10.55 18.77
#